data_AF-A0A7R7EHQ0-F1
#
_entry.id   AF-A0A7R7EHQ0-F1
#
_cell.length_a   1.000
_cell.length_b   1.000
_cell.length_c   1.000
_cell.angle_alpha   90.00
_cell.angle_beta   90.00
_cell.angle_gamma   90.00
#
_symmetry.space_group_name_H-M   'P 1'
#
loop_
_entity.id
_entity.type
_entity.pdbx_description
1 polymer ?
#
loop_
_entity_poly.entity_id
_entity_poly.type
_entity_poly.pdbx_seq_one_letter_code
_entity_poly.pdbx_strand_id
1 'polypeptide(L)'
;MNRIQDYYVLNCLDLPTIPWKEYYHSTKLSKDILWTIKSEKNKKNNTELPRMIGVTAKEAKDFGGKLYKELGEGEMVFYYPYFFAIKSGIIDINYDRVAIEAVKDDVDNLVRRNNVDMTMIFHDDDLEIFGDQDFLTQEEILELIDCAVKIKKQCAADIEYGKNFLLQWSYACYTSTRKQPIGKKNLMFHKVKVI
;
A
#
# COMPACT_ATOMS: atom_id res chain seq x y z
N MET A 1 11.66 -9.76 -3.33
CA MET A 1 11.22 -8.59 -4.13
C MET A 1 11.49 -7.34 -3.32
N ASN A 2 12.12 -6.32 -3.91
CA ASN A 2 12.45 -5.08 -3.21
C ASN A 2 11.17 -4.23 -3.09
N ARG A 3 10.77 -3.80 -1.89
CA ARG A 3 9.50 -3.09 -1.64
C ARG A 3 9.39 -1.73 -2.36
N ILE A 4 10.49 -1.16 -2.84
CA ILE A 4 10.44 0.05 -3.68
C ILE A 4 10.02 -0.26 -5.12
N GLN A 5 10.34 -1.44 -5.64
CA GLN A 5 9.86 -1.85 -6.96
C GLN A 5 8.33 -1.83 -6.99
N ASP A 6 7.68 -2.27 -5.91
CA ASP A 6 6.23 -2.21 -5.78
C ASP A 6 5.71 -0.77 -5.96
N TYR A 7 6.31 0.21 -5.29
CA TYR A 7 5.86 1.60 -5.42
C TYR A 7 6.15 2.20 -6.80
N TYR A 8 7.27 1.85 -7.44
CA TYR A 8 7.55 2.28 -8.81
C TYR A 8 6.54 1.68 -9.79
N VAL A 9 6.25 0.39 -9.67
CA VAL A 9 5.25 -0.28 -10.52
C VAL A 9 3.87 0.35 -10.30
N LEU A 10 3.46 0.58 -9.04
CA LEU A 10 2.19 1.25 -8.73
C LEU A 10 2.12 2.66 -9.31
N ASN A 11 3.21 3.43 -9.27
CA ASN A 11 3.29 4.74 -9.92
C ASN A 11 3.18 4.63 -11.46
N CYS A 12 3.83 3.63 -12.08
CA CYS A 12 3.73 3.39 -13.53
C CYS A 12 2.32 2.97 -13.96
N LEU A 13 1.58 2.27 -13.09
CA LEU A 13 0.17 1.92 -13.29
C LEU A 13 -0.78 3.09 -12.99
N ASP A 14 -0.24 4.25 -12.60
CA ASP A 14 -0.98 5.46 -12.26
C ASP A 14 -2.08 5.18 -11.21
N LEU A 15 -1.75 4.32 -10.23
CA LEU A 15 -2.62 4.00 -9.11
C LEU A 15 -2.35 4.96 -7.94
N PRO A 16 -3.37 5.33 -7.15
CA PRO A 16 -3.13 6.13 -5.95
C PRO A 16 -2.26 5.32 -4.99
N THR A 17 -1.03 5.76 -4.76
CA THR A 17 -0.06 5.04 -3.93
C THR A 17 0.40 5.90 -2.76
N ILE A 18 1.11 5.26 -1.83
CA ILE A 18 1.75 5.97 -0.73
C ILE A 18 2.66 7.07 -1.28
N PRO A 19 2.54 8.34 -0.84
CA PRO A 19 3.33 9.46 -1.34
C PRO A 19 4.74 9.45 -0.74
N TRP A 20 5.51 8.43 -1.10
CA TRP A 20 6.88 8.24 -0.63
C TRP A 20 7.83 9.23 -1.30
N LYS A 21 8.91 9.56 -0.58
CA LYS A 21 9.98 10.43 -1.06
C LYS A 21 11.32 9.93 -0.58
N GLU A 22 12.36 10.21 -1.36
CA GLU A 22 13.75 9.99 -0.93
C GLU A 22 14.12 10.93 0.22
N TYR A 23 14.78 10.38 1.23
CA TYR A 23 15.24 11.11 2.39
C TYR A 23 16.62 11.71 2.12
N TYR A 24 16.74 13.02 2.28
CA TYR A 24 18.01 13.75 2.31
C TYR A 24 18.20 14.45 3.65
N HIS A 25 19.43 14.87 3.94
CA HIS A 25 19.71 15.64 5.17
C HIS A 25 18.89 16.94 5.27
N SER A 26 18.52 17.53 4.13
CA SER A 26 17.67 18.73 4.03
C SER A 26 16.17 18.45 4.19
N THR A 27 15.74 17.18 4.30
CA THR A 27 14.34 16.80 4.40
C THR A 27 13.64 17.50 5.58
N LYS A 28 12.48 18.10 5.29
CA LYS A 28 11.61 18.71 6.30
C LYS A 28 10.40 17.81 6.51
N LEU A 29 10.20 17.39 7.76
CA LEU A 29 9.06 16.58 8.18
C LEU A 29 8.13 17.45 9.04
N SER A 30 6.83 17.40 8.76
CA SER A 30 5.81 18.03 9.61
C SER A 30 5.83 17.38 10.99
N LYS A 31 5.68 18.22 12.04
CA LYS A 31 5.63 17.78 13.44
C LYS A 31 4.24 17.29 13.86
N ASP A 32 3.23 17.49 13.01
CA ASP A 32 1.82 17.26 13.37
C ASP A 32 1.39 15.80 13.13
N ILE A 33 2.13 15.10 12.26
CA ILE A 33 1.85 13.72 11.87
C ILE A 33 3.01 12.78 12.21
N LEU A 34 2.69 11.50 12.31
CA LEU A 34 3.67 10.43 12.40
C LEU A 34 4.21 10.06 11.02
N TRP A 35 5.40 9.47 11.01
CA TRP A 35 6.16 9.16 9.81
C TRP A 35 6.59 7.69 9.80
N THR A 36 6.76 7.19 8.59
CA THR A 36 7.49 5.95 8.31
C THR A 36 8.77 6.30 7.57
N ILE A 37 9.88 5.69 7.98
CA ILE A 37 11.18 5.81 7.33
C ILE A 37 11.84 4.43 7.26
N LYS A 38 12.39 4.08 6.10
CA LYS A 38 13.00 2.75 5.88
C LYS A 38 14.08 2.81 4.80
N SER A 39 14.94 1.78 4.76
CA SER A 39 15.94 1.59 3.71
C SER A 39 15.60 0.43 2.78
N GLU A 40 16.15 0.46 1.57
CA GLU A 40 15.97 -0.62 0.58
C GLU A 40 16.87 -1.83 0.79
N LYS A 41 18.06 -1.63 1.34
CA LYS A 41 18.99 -2.71 1.64
C LYS A 41 19.43 -2.68 3.08
N ASN A 42 19.89 -3.84 3.52
CA ASN A 42 20.63 -4.00 4.74
C ASN A 42 22.10 -4.28 4.37
N LYS A 43 23.04 -3.48 4.87
CA LYS A 43 24.47 -3.76 4.72
C LYS A 43 24.91 -5.02 5.47
N LYS A 44 24.16 -5.41 6.50
CA LYS A 44 24.36 -6.65 7.24
C LYS A 44 23.38 -7.67 6.62
N ASN A 45 23.79 -8.93 6.45
CA ASN A 45 22.96 -10.05 5.95
C ASN A 45 21.73 -10.39 6.83
N ASN A 46 21.13 -9.41 7.48
CA ASN A 46 19.89 -9.52 8.22
C ASN A 46 18.71 -9.57 7.26
N THR A 47 17.77 -10.45 7.57
CA THR A 47 16.52 -10.67 6.82
C THR A 47 15.56 -9.48 6.89
N GLU A 48 15.67 -8.62 7.91
CA GLU A 48 14.84 -7.42 8.04
C GLU A 48 15.57 -6.15 7.61
N LEU A 49 14.92 -5.37 6.76
CA LEU A 49 15.37 -4.05 6.34
C LEU A 49 15.18 -3.03 7.47
N PRO A 50 16.19 -2.19 7.78
CA PRO A 50 16.07 -1.13 8.76
C PRO A 50 14.85 -0.22 8.49
N ARG A 51 14.00 -0.06 9.50
CA ARG A 51 12.78 0.77 9.42
C ARG A 51 12.35 1.32 10.76
N MET A 52 11.69 2.47 10.75
CA MET A 52 10.87 3.00 11.83
C MET A 52 9.49 3.36 11.28
N ILE A 53 8.44 2.97 11.98
CA ILE A 53 7.04 3.10 11.53
C ILE A 53 6.26 3.81 12.63
N GLY A 54 5.48 4.83 12.27
CA GLY A 54 4.59 5.51 13.21
C GLY A 54 5.32 6.35 14.24
N VAL A 55 6.37 7.06 13.82
CA VAL A 55 7.28 7.79 14.70
C VAL A 55 7.22 9.30 14.47
N THR A 56 7.64 10.09 15.45
CA THR A 56 7.64 11.54 15.35
C THR A 56 8.63 12.04 14.29
N ALA A 57 8.45 13.27 13.82
CA ALA A 57 9.39 13.92 12.91
C ALA A 57 10.84 13.96 13.44
N LYS A 58 11.03 14.09 14.76
CA LYS A 58 12.35 14.10 15.38
C LYS A 58 13.00 12.72 15.27
N GLU A 59 12.30 11.68 15.70
CA GLU A 59 12.79 10.30 15.64
C GLU A 59 13.08 9.86 14.20
N ALA A 60 12.20 10.21 13.26
CA ALA A 60 12.40 9.92 11.84
C ALA A 60 13.65 10.62 11.28
N LYS A 61 13.92 11.87 11.66
CA LYS A 61 15.14 12.58 11.24
C LYS A 61 16.40 11.99 11.84
N ASP A 62 16.38 11.70 13.14
CA ASP A 62 17.54 11.13 13.83
C ASP A 62 17.90 9.76 13.23
N PHE A 63 16.89 8.92 12.98
CA PHE A 63 17.07 7.61 12.36
C PHE A 63 17.48 7.71 10.89
N GLY A 64 16.83 8.56 10.09
CA GLY A 64 17.16 8.75 8.68
C GLY A 64 18.59 9.28 8.49
N GLY A 65 19.01 10.24 9.32
CA GLY A 65 20.37 10.76 9.32
C GLY A 65 21.41 9.70 9.68
N LYS A 66 21.08 8.80 10.61
CA LYS A 66 21.94 7.65 10.96
C LYS A 66 22.03 6.66 9.79
N LEU A 67 20.90 6.24 9.23
CA LEU A 67 20.85 5.30 8.11
C LEU A 67 21.61 5.82 6.89
N TYR A 68 21.42 7.09 6.53
CA TYR A 68 22.10 7.71 5.40
C TYR A 68 23.63 7.64 5.55
N LYS A 69 24.15 7.89 6.75
CA LYS A 69 25.59 7.78 7.05
C LYS A 69 26.08 6.34 7.02
N GLU A 70 25.29 5.39 7.50
CA GLU A 70 25.66 3.97 7.56
C GLU A 70 25.64 3.30 6.18
N LEU A 71 24.67 3.63 5.33
CA LEU A 71 24.45 2.99 4.03
C LEU A 71 25.38 3.51 2.92
N GLY A 72 25.89 4.74 3.01
CA GLY A 72 26.83 5.29 2.02
C GLY A 72 26.19 5.62 0.66
N GLU A 73 27.01 5.97 -0.33
CA GLU A 73 26.54 6.38 -1.66
C GLU A 73 25.86 5.23 -2.43
N GLY A 74 24.77 5.54 -3.13
CA GLY A 74 24.01 4.60 -3.96
C GLY A 74 22.89 3.84 -3.25
N GLU A 75 22.72 4.04 -1.94
CA GLU A 75 21.67 3.40 -1.14
C GLU A 75 20.56 4.38 -0.75
N MET A 76 19.31 3.97 -0.96
CA MET A 76 18.15 4.84 -0.79
C MET A 76 17.53 4.68 0.61
N VAL A 77 17.40 5.79 1.32
CA VAL A 77 16.52 5.93 2.48
C VAL A 77 15.29 6.69 2.01
N PHE A 78 14.11 6.23 2.40
CA PHE A 78 12.87 6.85 1.95
C PHE A 78 11.87 6.92 3.09
N TYR A 79 10.96 7.88 2.96
CA TYR A 79 10.00 8.22 4.00
C TYR A 79 8.64 8.55 3.40
N TYR A 80 7.61 8.38 4.21
CA TYR A 80 6.22 8.76 3.91
C TYR A 80 5.44 8.95 5.22
N PRO A 81 4.29 9.66 5.21
CA PRO A 81 3.41 9.74 6.37
C PRO A 81 3.03 8.36 6.90
N TYR A 82 2.91 8.20 8.21
CA TYR A 82 2.33 6.98 8.77
C TYR A 82 0.80 7.03 8.66
N PHE A 83 0.24 5.95 8.13
CA PHE A 83 -1.18 5.84 7.85
C PHE A 83 -1.86 4.87 8.80
N PHE A 84 -3.06 5.24 9.23
CA PHE A 84 -3.98 4.36 9.93
C PHE A 84 -5.00 3.82 8.92
N ALA A 85 -4.96 2.52 8.67
CA ALA A 85 -5.88 1.84 7.77
C ALA A 85 -7.23 1.65 8.47
N ILE A 86 -8.31 1.99 7.77
CA ILE A 86 -9.70 1.84 8.24
C ILE A 86 -10.30 0.57 7.64
N LYS A 87 -10.06 0.37 6.35
CA LYS A 87 -10.37 -0.84 5.58
C LYS A 87 -9.16 -1.14 4.71
N SER A 88 -8.87 -2.41 4.51
CA SER A 88 -7.81 -2.86 3.61
C SER A 88 -8.27 -4.07 2.84
N GLY A 89 -7.49 -4.48 1.85
CA GLY A 89 -7.87 -5.61 1.06
C GLY A 89 -6.88 -5.98 -0.02
N ILE A 90 -7.33 -6.92 -0.84
CA ILE A 90 -6.62 -7.38 -2.03
C ILE A 90 -7.55 -7.21 -3.24
N ILE A 91 -6.98 -6.79 -4.37
CA ILE A 91 -7.61 -6.98 -5.68
C ILE A 91 -6.80 -8.05 -6.41
N ASP A 92 -7.45 -9.13 -6.82
CA ASP A 92 -6.93 -10.14 -7.74
C ASP A 92 -7.52 -9.93 -9.12
N ILE A 93 -6.67 -9.66 -10.10
CA ILE A 93 -7.04 -9.39 -11.48
C ILE A 93 -6.38 -10.44 -12.36
N ASN A 94 -7.19 -11.21 -13.06
CA ASN A 94 -6.75 -12.14 -14.08
C ASN A 94 -7.65 -12.03 -15.32
N TYR A 95 -7.45 -12.93 -16.27
CA TYR A 95 -8.20 -12.94 -17.52
C TYR A 95 -9.71 -13.12 -17.26
N ASP A 96 -10.05 -14.14 -16.46
CA ASP A 96 -11.43 -14.60 -16.23
C ASP A 96 -12.23 -13.72 -15.26
N ARG A 97 -11.56 -13.08 -14.29
CA ARG A 97 -12.26 -12.37 -13.21
C ARG A 97 -11.44 -11.25 -12.57
N VAL A 98 -12.18 -10.39 -11.87
CA VAL A 98 -11.66 -9.51 -10.84
C VAL A 98 -12.27 -9.93 -9.51
N ALA A 99 -11.45 -10.20 -8.50
CA ALA A 99 -11.91 -10.43 -7.13
C ALA A 99 -11.38 -9.32 -6.22
N ILE A 100 -12.28 -8.71 -5.44
CA ILE A 100 -11.96 -7.70 -4.44
C ILE A 100 -12.30 -8.29 -3.07
N GLU A 101 -11.29 -8.49 -2.25
CA GLU A 101 -11.45 -8.89 -0.86
C GLU A 101 -11.19 -7.70 0.04
N ALA A 102 -12.01 -7.55 1.09
CA ALA A 102 -11.93 -6.45 2.02
C ALA A 102 -11.98 -6.96 3.47
N VAL A 103 -11.21 -6.28 4.33
CA VAL A 103 -11.12 -6.53 5.76
C VAL A 103 -11.01 -5.21 6.52
N LYS A 104 -11.48 -5.22 7.75
CA LYS A 104 -11.33 -4.11 8.68
C LYS A 104 -9.86 -3.92 9.08
N ASP A 105 -9.46 -2.66 9.20
CA ASP A 105 -8.13 -2.22 9.59
C ASP A 105 -7.03 -2.67 8.61
N ASP A 106 -6.06 -3.46 9.05
CA ASP A 106 -4.84 -3.82 8.29
C ASP A 106 -5.05 -5.07 7.42
N VAL A 107 -4.44 -5.09 6.22
CA VAL A 107 -4.47 -6.21 5.28
C VAL A 107 -3.93 -7.51 5.89
N ASP A 108 -3.04 -7.43 6.88
CA ASP A 108 -2.54 -8.58 7.64
C ASP A 108 -3.68 -9.37 8.33
N ASN A 109 -4.83 -8.75 8.58
CA ASN A 109 -5.99 -9.42 9.16
C ASN A 109 -6.57 -10.51 8.23
N LEU A 110 -6.40 -10.39 6.91
CA LEU A 110 -6.79 -11.45 5.95
C LEU A 110 -6.07 -12.77 6.27
N VAL A 111 -4.76 -12.69 6.53
CA VAL A 111 -3.92 -13.87 6.81
C VAL A 111 -4.02 -14.31 8.27
N ARG A 112 -3.99 -13.35 9.20
CA ARG A 112 -3.87 -13.66 10.64
C ARG A 112 -5.16 -14.17 11.26
N ARG A 113 -6.31 -13.77 10.73
CA ARG A 113 -7.62 -14.11 11.29
C ARG A 113 -8.46 -15.00 10.38
N ASN A 114 -7.96 -15.30 9.17
CA ASN A 114 -8.75 -15.93 8.10
C ASN A 114 -10.13 -15.27 7.93
N ASN A 115 -10.17 -13.95 8.17
CA ASN A 115 -11.39 -13.18 8.29
C ASN A 115 -11.43 -12.20 7.12
N VAL A 116 -12.26 -12.53 6.14
CA VAL A 116 -12.63 -11.64 5.05
C VAL A 116 -14.00 -11.09 5.42
N ASP A 117 -14.09 -9.77 5.58
CA ASP A 117 -15.37 -9.14 5.93
C ASP A 117 -16.29 -9.08 4.72
N MET A 118 -15.72 -8.92 3.52
CA MET A 118 -16.45 -8.93 2.26
C MET A 118 -15.58 -9.38 1.09
N THR A 119 -16.16 -10.18 0.18
CA THR A 119 -15.57 -10.53 -1.12
C THR A 119 -16.56 -10.17 -2.23
N MET A 120 -16.08 -9.47 -3.26
CA MET A 120 -16.80 -9.24 -4.52
C MET A 120 -16.06 -9.93 -5.65
N ILE A 121 -16.76 -10.69 -6.47
CA ILE A 121 -16.21 -11.35 -7.64
C ILE A 121 -16.97 -10.89 -8.87
N PHE A 122 -16.25 -10.32 -9.82
CA PHE A 122 -16.75 -9.91 -11.13
C PHE A 122 -16.27 -10.90 -12.18
N HIS A 123 -17.22 -11.61 -12.76
CA HIS A 123 -17.07 -12.32 -14.04
C HIS A 123 -17.77 -11.49 -15.11
N ASP A 124 -17.36 -11.60 -16.37
CA ASP A 124 -17.82 -10.79 -17.53
C ASP A 124 -19.11 -9.96 -17.31
N ASP A 125 -20.25 -10.61 -17.06
CA ASP A 125 -21.55 -9.99 -16.77
C ASP A 125 -22.14 -10.30 -15.38
N ASP A 126 -21.45 -11.09 -14.55
CA ASP A 126 -21.94 -11.57 -13.26
C ASP A 126 -21.18 -10.95 -12.08
N LEU A 127 -21.92 -10.55 -11.04
CA LEU A 127 -21.39 -10.08 -9.78
C LEU A 127 -21.85 -10.98 -8.64
N GLU A 128 -20.88 -11.57 -7.95
CA GLU A 128 -21.11 -12.33 -6.72
C GLU A 128 -20.55 -11.55 -5.53
N ILE A 129 -21.36 -11.41 -4.47
CA ILE A 129 -20.94 -10.76 -3.22
C ILE A 129 -21.13 -11.72 -2.06
N PHE A 130 -20.07 -11.91 -1.28
CA PHE A 130 -20.03 -12.74 -0.08
C PHE A 130 -19.65 -11.87 1.13
N GLY A 131 -20.25 -12.17 2.29
CA GLY A 131 -19.99 -11.43 3.53
C GLY A 131 -20.90 -10.22 3.70
N ASP A 132 -20.37 -9.19 4.38
CA ASP A 132 -21.11 -7.97 4.70
C ASP A 132 -21.18 -7.03 3.48
N GLN A 133 -22.36 -6.96 2.85
CA GLN A 133 -22.59 -6.15 1.65
C GLN A 133 -22.48 -4.64 1.91
N ASP A 134 -22.67 -4.21 3.17
CA ASP A 134 -22.55 -2.82 3.58
C ASP A 134 -21.12 -2.47 4.03
N PHE A 135 -20.18 -3.43 3.95
CA PHE A 135 -18.81 -3.24 4.41
C PHE A 135 -18.09 -2.14 3.64
N LEU A 136 -18.28 -2.03 2.33
CA LEU A 136 -17.78 -0.93 1.50
C LEU A 136 -18.92 -0.03 1.06
N THR A 137 -18.68 1.29 1.04
CA THR A 137 -19.67 2.21 0.47
C THR A 137 -19.68 2.11 -1.05
N GLN A 138 -20.76 2.56 -1.69
CA GLN A 138 -20.84 2.58 -3.16
C GLN A 138 -19.69 3.37 -3.79
N GLU A 139 -19.29 4.49 -3.20
CA GLU A 139 -18.12 5.28 -3.65
C GLU A 139 -16.83 4.46 -3.58
N GLU A 140 -16.60 3.73 -2.47
CA GLU A 140 -15.40 2.90 -2.30
C GLU A 140 -15.36 1.74 -3.31
N ILE A 141 -16.52 1.12 -3.56
CA ILE A 141 -16.66 0.05 -4.55
C ILE A 141 -16.32 0.58 -5.95
N LEU A 142 -16.87 1.72 -6.35
CA LEU A 142 -16.61 2.32 -7.66
C LEU A 142 -15.13 2.67 -7.84
N GLU A 143 -14.49 3.27 -6.84
CA GLU A 143 -13.06 3.59 -6.89
C GLU A 143 -12.18 2.34 -7.09
N LEU A 144 -12.48 1.24 -6.39
CA LEU A 144 -11.74 -0.02 -6.53
C LEU A 144 -11.97 -0.68 -7.90
N ILE A 145 -13.22 -0.67 -8.40
CA ILE A 145 -13.56 -1.17 -9.73
C ILE A 145 -12.83 -0.36 -10.81
N ASP A 146 -12.83 0.96 -10.73
CA ASP A 146 -12.15 1.83 -11.69
C ASP A 146 -10.65 1.53 -11.75
N CYS A 147 -10.03 1.29 -10.58
CA CYS A 147 -8.64 0.85 -10.52
C CYS A 147 -8.44 -0.52 -11.19
N ALA A 148 -9.32 -1.50 -10.93
CA ALA A 148 -9.22 -2.82 -11.53
C ALA A 148 -9.38 -2.80 -13.06
N VAL A 149 -10.36 -2.05 -13.57
CA VAL A 149 -10.59 -1.85 -15.00
C VAL A 149 -9.38 -1.18 -15.66
N LYS A 150 -8.80 -0.18 -15.00
CA LYS A 150 -7.60 0.50 -15.49
C LYS A 150 -6.43 -0.46 -15.65
N ILE A 151 -6.16 -1.30 -14.64
CA ILE A 151 -5.09 -2.30 -14.68
C ILE A 151 -5.37 -3.32 -15.79
N LYS A 152 -6.60 -3.84 -15.87
CA LYS A 152 -6.99 -4.81 -16.92
C LYS A 152 -6.74 -4.27 -18.33
N LYS A 153 -6.97 -2.96 -18.54
CA LYS A 153 -6.67 -2.27 -19.81
C LYS A 153 -5.18 -2.03 -20.04
N GLN A 154 -4.47 -1.49 -19.05
CA GLN A 154 -3.04 -1.15 -19.20
C GLN A 154 -2.15 -2.39 -19.33
N CYS A 155 -2.54 -3.49 -18.67
CA CYS A 155 -1.81 -4.75 -18.64
C CYS A 155 -2.50 -5.85 -19.47
N ALA A 156 -3.32 -5.48 -20.47
CA ALA A 156 -4.11 -6.44 -21.25
C ALA A 156 -3.26 -7.56 -21.85
N ALA A 157 -2.14 -7.21 -22.50
CA ALA A 157 -1.23 -8.19 -23.08
C ALA A 157 -0.67 -9.16 -22.02
N ASP A 158 -0.23 -8.64 -20.88
CA ASP A 158 0.28 -9.46 -19.77
C ASP A 158 -0.78 -10.44 -19.24
N ILE A 159 -2.02 -9.98 -19.09
CA ILE A 159 -3.15 -10.77 -18.61
C ILE A 159 -3.57 -11.83 -19.66
N GLU A 160 -3.57 -11.48 -20.95
CA GLU A 160 -3.82 -12.40 -22.06
C GLU A 160 -2.76 -13.51 -22.15
N TYR A 161 -1.52 -13.22 -21.76
CA TYR A 161 -0.45 -14.21 -21.60
C TYR A 161 -0.55 -15.02 -20.29
N GLY A 162 -1.62 -14.86 -19.52
CA GLY A 162 -1.93 -15.65 -18.33
C GLY A 162 -1.31 -15.11 -17.03
N LYS A 163 -0.84 -13.85 -16.99
CA LYS A 163 -0.35 -13.25 -15.75
C LYS A 163 -1.50 -12.76 -14.87
N ASN A 164 -1.31 -12.91 -13.56
CA ASN A 164 -2.26 -12.46 -12.55
C ASN A 164 -1.68 -11.29 -11.75
N PHE A 165 -2.48 -10.25 -11.51
CA PHE A 165 -2.08 -9.09 -10.73
C PHE A 165 -2.79 -9.10 -9.37
N LEU A 166 -2.00 -9.24 -8.31
CA LEU A 166 -2.46 -9.10 -6.93
C LEU A 166 -2.03 -7.74 -6.38
N LEU A 167 -2.98 -6.89 -6.01
CA LEU A 167 -2.74 -5.57 -5.46
C LEU A 167 -3.22 -5.48 -4.03
N GLN A 168 -2.41 -4.96 -3.12
CA GLN A 168 -2.85 -4.64 -1.76
C GLN A 168 -3.22 -3.17 -1.66
N TRP A 169 -4.40 -2.93 -1.11
CA TRP A 169 -4.97 -1.60 -0.96
C TRP A 169 -5.42 -1.34 0.47
N SER A 170 -5.52 -0.06 0.81
CA SER A 170 -6.10 0.43 2.06
C SER A 170 -6.85 1.73 1.84
N TYR A 171 -8.03 1.87 2.45
CA TYR A 171 -8.59 3.16 2.79
C TYR A 171 -7.96 3.63 4.09
N ALA A 172 -7.10 4.63 4.00
CA ALA A 172 -6.32 5.07 5.14
C ALA A 172 -6.25 6.60 5.25
N CYS A 173 -5.93 7.05 6.46
CA CYS A 173 -5.81 8.46 6.81
C CYS A 173 -4.46 8.71 7.48
N TYR A 174 -4.01 9.97 7.49
CA TYR A 174 -2.80 10.33 8.22
C TYR A 174 -2.98 10.11 9.71
N THR A 175 -1.88 9.89 10.43
CA THR A 175 -1.93 9.69 11.88
C THR A 175 -1.28 10.85 12.59
N SER A 176 -1.99 11.45 13.56
CA SER A 176 -1.45 12.47 14.46
C SER A 176 -0.35 11.92 15.35
N THR A 177 0.47 12.81 15.93
CA THR A 177 1.42 12.43 16.99
C THR A 177 0.77 11.81 18.23
N ARG A 178 -0.55 11.94 18.40
CA ARG A 178 -1.35 11.28 19.45
C ARG A 178 -1.91 9.91 19.02
N LYS A 179 -1.46 9.37 17.88
CA LYS A 179 -1.95 8.11 17.29
C LYS A 179 -3.43 8.11 16.94
N GLN A 180 -3.95 9.27 16.55
CA GLN A 180 -5.34 9.44 16.09
C GLN A 180 -5.40 9.71 14.59
N PRO A 181 -6.41 9.18 13.87
CA PRO A 181 -6.61 9.47 12.46
C PRO A 181 -6.88 10.97 12.22
N ILE A 182 -6.26 11.55 11.18
CA ILE A 182 -6.44 12.93 10.74
C ILE A 182 -6.84 12.96 9.27
N GLY A 183 -7.84 13.78 8.96
CA GLY A 183 -8.21 14.12 7.58
C GLY A 183 -9.16 13.12 6.95
N LYS A 184 -9.34 13.23 5.63
CA LYS A 184 -10.17 12.31 4.86
C LYS A 184 -9.43 10.98 4.67
N LYS A 185 -10.17 9.88 4.71
CA LYS A 185 -9.69 8.59 4.22
C LYS A 185 -9.49 8.68 2.71
N ASN A 186 -8.42 8.09 2.20
CA ASN A 186 -8.16 7.99 0.77
C ASN A 186 -7.74 6.55 0.46
N LEU A 187 -8.09 6.09 -0.75
CA LEU A 187 -7.59 4.84 -1.29
C LEU A 187 -6.08 4.95 -1.53
N MET A 188 -5.32 3.96 -1.11
CA MET A 188 -3.91 3.83 -1.42
C MET A 188 -3.50 2.38 -1.64
N PHE A 189 -2.79 2.14 -2.73
CA PHE A 189 -2.11 0.90 -3.02
C PHE A 189 -0.70 0.94 -2.45
N HIS A 190 -0.25 -0.19 -1.90
CA HIS A 190 1.08 -0.25 -1.26
C HIS A 190 1.87 -1.50 -1.58
N LYS A 191 1.27 -2.45 -2.30
CA LYS A 191 1.95 -3.62 -2.85
C LYS A 191 1.28 -4.05 -4.15
N VAL A 192 2.10 -4.52 -5.09
CA VAL A 192 1.65 -5.21 -6.30
C VAL A 192 2.52 -6.44 -6.49
N LYS A 193 1.90 -7.55 -6.88
CA LYS A 193 2.59 -8.78 -7.26
C LYS A 193 2.01 -9.27 -8.57
N VAL A 194 2.89 -9.49 -9.53
CA VAL A 194 2.56 -10.17 -10.79
C VAL A 194 2.97 -11.63 -10.63
N ILE A 195 2.02 -12.54 -10.83
CA ILE A 195 2.19 -14.00 -10.75
C ILE A 195 2.10 -14.60 -12.14
#